data_AF-A0A4S3ZQ69-F1
#
_entry.id   AF-A0A4S3ZQ69-F1
#
_cell.length_a   1.000
_cell.length_b   1.000
_cell.length_c   1.000
_cell.angle_alpha   90.00
_cell.angle_beta   90.00
_cell.angle_gamma   90.00
#
_symmetry.space_group_name_H-M   'P 1'
#
loop_
_entity.id
_entity.type
_entity.pdbx_description
1 polymer ?
#
loop_
_entity_poly.entity_id
_entity_poly.type
_entity_poly.pdbx_seq_one_letter_code
_entity_poly.pdbx_strand_id
1 'polypeptide(L)'
;MKFSKIRMAFRLVIDSAATLTWQKYVFEDTYREYLMQQQLYNKPDNPKSTFRELLHEDDKAEKLHFLTGMAAEPYISQLKGNIYELPDALGNSYLPFVNYKLDIVNTDITDRARHKIGITFYTPLLVLVDMIDNHYLLSKDTDATTHWEILSFPMHPNLAICYLEKESV
;
A
#
# COMPACT_ATOMS: atom_id res chain seq x y z
N MET A 1 -4.76 23.44 -21.98
CA MET A 1 -4.53 22.77 -20.68
C MET A 1 -3.25 21.97 -20.82
N LYS A 2 -2.34 22.07 -19.85
CA LYS A 2 -1.09 21.29 -19.86
C LYS A 2 -1.29 20.11 -18.93
N PHE A 3 -1.49 18.93 -19.50
CA PHE A 3 -1.70 17.71 -18.72
C PHE A 3 -0.37 17.26 -18.12
N SER A 4 -0.44 16.63 -16.95
CA SER A 4 0.76 16.08 -16.30
C SER A 4 0.62 14.57 -16.19
N LYS A 5 1.72 13.86 -16.45
CA LYS A 5 1.77 12.42 -16.17
C LYS A 5 2.15 12.22 -14.71
N ILE A 6 1.35 11.47 -13.97
CA ILE A 6 1.49 11.27 -12.53
C ILE A 6 1.55 9.79 -12.16
N ARG A 7 2.14 9.50 -11.00
CA ARG A 7 1.84 8.25 -10.27
C ARG A 7 1.24 8.62 -8.93
N MET A 8 0.32 7.79 -8.48
CA MET A 8 -0.32 7.93 -7.18
C MET A 8 0.08 6.77 -6.28
N ALA A 9 0.11 7.04 -4.99
CA ALA A 9 0.30 6.06 -3.93
C ALA A 9 -0.95 6.03 -3.04
N PHE A 10 -1.49 4.84 -2.82
CA PHE A 10 -2.58 4.63 -1.87
C PHE A 10 -2.09 3.78 -0.70
N ARG A 11 -2.26 4.26 0.53
CA ARG A 11 -1.85 3.53 1.74
C ARG A 11 -3.04 2.89 2.43
N LEU A 12 -3.05 1.56 2.46
CA LEU A 12 -3.93 0.76 3.30
C LEU A 12 -3.20 0.39 4.59
N VAL A 13 -3.85 0.61 5.72
CA VAL A 13 -3.33 0.22 7.03
C VAL A 13 -4.23 -0.87 7.59
N ILE A 14 -3.65 -2.01 7.93
CA ILE A 14 -4.37 -3.17 8.46
C ILE A 14 -3.91 -3.40 9.89
N ASP A 15 -4.87 -3.49 10.81
CA ASP A 15 -4.68 -3.83 12.21
C ASP A 15 -5.77 -4.78 12.70
N SER A 16 -5.78 -5.04 14.00
CA SER A 16 -6.72 -5.96 14.65
C SER A 16 -8.20 -5.56 14.52
N ALA A 17 -8.51 -4.32 14.12
CA ALA A 17 -9.87 -3.86 13.87
C ALA A 17 -10.37 -4.18 12.44
N ALA A 18 -9.56 -4.82 11.60
CA ALA A 18 -9.93 -5.20 10.24
C ALA A 18 -11.25 -6.00 10.20
N THR A 19 -12.22 -5.52 9.42
CA THR A 19 -13.54 -6.14 9.28
C THR A 19 -13.65 -7.00 8.03
N LEU A 20 -12.98 -6.59 6.94
CA LEU A 20 -12.93 -7.30 5.67
C LEU A 20 -12.16 -8.62 5.80
N THR A 21 -12.73 -9.71 5.29
CA THR A 21 -12.13 -11.05 5.33
C THR A 21 -10.73 -11.08 4.72
N TRP A 22 -10.53 -10.39 3.60
CA TRP A 22 -9.22 -10.28 2.96
C TRP A 22 -8.19 -9.63 3.89
N GLN A 23 -8.52 -8.50 4.52
CA GLN A 23 -7.62 -7.81 5.44
C GLN A 23 -7.31 -8.66 6.67
N LYS A 24 -8.30 -9.39 7.20
CA LYS A 24 -8.11 -10.31 8.33
C LYS A 24 -7.06 -11.35 7.98
N TYR A 25 -7.18 -12.04 6.84
CA TYR A 25 -6.20 -13.05 6.45
C TYR A 25 -4.80 -12.50 6.23
N VAL A 26 -4.68 -11.34 5.60
CA VAL A 26 -3.39 -10.65 5.46
C VAL A 26 -2.80 -10.36 6.85
N PHE A 27 -3.59 -9.85 7.79
CA PHE A 27 -3.17 -9.59 9.17
C PHE A 27 -2.72 -10.86 9.91
N GLU A 28 -3.44 -11.98 9.77
CA GLU A 28 -3.08 -13.22 10.45
C GLU A 28 -1.75 -13.77 9.96
N ASP A 29 -1.58 -13.85 8.65
CA ASP A 29 -0.40 -14.46 8.04
C ASP A 29 0.83 -13.58 8.21
N THR A 30 0.70 -12.26 8.09
CA THR A 30 1.82 -11.34 8.35
C THR A 30 2.22 -11.33 9.82
N TYR A 31 1.28 -11.45 10.76
CA TYR A 31 1.64 -11.61 12.17
C TYR A 31 2.39 -12.92 12.43
N ARG A 32 1.89 -14.04 11.87
CA ARG A 32 2.55 -15.34 12.01
C ARG A 32 3.96 -15.32 11.41
N GLU A 33 4.11 -14.74 10.23
CA GLU A 33 5.40 -14.60 9.56
C GLU A 33 6.35 -13.74 10.39
N TYR A 34 5.87 -12.62 10.95
CA TYR A 34 6.67 -11.79 11.84
C TYR A 34 7.20 -12.58 13.05
N LEU A 35 6.34 -13.37 13.72
CA LEU A 35 6.74 -14.18 14.88
C LEU A 35 7.85 -15.20 14.57
N MET A 36 7.88 -15.72 13.34
CA MET A 36 8.93 -16.62 12.86
C MET A 36 10.21 -15.85 12.52
N GLN A 37 10.10 -14.80 11.72
CA GLN A 37 11.26 -14.09 11.16
C GLN A 37 12.00 -13.26 12.21
N GLN A 38 11.31 -12.68 13.18
CA GLN A 38 11.93 -11.87 14.24
C GLN A 38 12.96 -12.64 15.06
N GLN A 39 12.80 -13.98 15.18
CA GLN A 39 13.72 -14.84 15.93
C GLN A 39 15.15 -14.83 15.37
N LEU A 40 15.33 -14.51 14.08
CA LEU A 40 16.64 -14.40 13.45
C LEU A 40 17.46 -13.21 13.97
N TYR A 41 16.78 -12.20 14.52
CA TYR A 41 17.37 -10.96 15.01
C TYR A 41 17.32 -10.86 16.54
N ASN A 42 16.36 -11.55 17.16
CA ASN A 42 16.09 -11.42 18.57
C ASN A 42 17.03 -12.30 19.41
N LYS A 43 17.75 -11.70 20.35
CA LYS A 43 18.76 -12.41 21.16
C LYS A 43 18.11 -13.13 22.34
N PRO A 44 18.49 -14.39 22.62
CA PRO A 44 17.92 -15.15 23.74
C PRO A 44 18.14 -14.51 25.12
N ASP A 45 19.26 -13.81 25.31
CA ASP A 45 19.65 -13.27 26.63
C ASP A 45 18.87 -11.99 27.02
N ASN A 46 18.33 -11.27 26.04
CA ASN A 46 17.58 -10.02 26.25
C ASN A 46 16.48 -9.86 25.18
N PRO A 47 15.45 -10.72 25.20
CA PRO A 47 14.49 -10.77 24.13
C PRO A 47 13.68 -9.48 24.05
N LYS A 48 13.54 -8.94 22.84
CA LYS A 48 12.70 -7.77 22.57
C LYS A 48 11.30 -8.20 22.18
N SER A 49 10.30 -7.49 22.71
CA SER A 49 8.91 -7.82 22.45
C SER A 49 8.37 -7.06 21.25
N THR A 50 8.86 -5.85 21.02
CA THR A 50 8.38 -4.99 19.93
C THR A 50 9.35 -4.92 18.77
N PHE A 51 8.81 -4.69 17.57
CA PHE A 51 9.65 -4.45 16.38
C PHE A 51 10.55 -3.22 16.53
N ARG A 52 10.07 -2.17 17.21
CA ARG A 52 10.84 -0.94 17.43
C ARG A 52 12.07 -1.18 18.31
N GLU A 53 11.92 -1.96 19.39
CA GLU A 53 13.05 -2.34 20.24
C GLU A 53 14.04 -3.21 19.48
N LEU A 54 13.55 -4.17 18.70
CA LEU A 54 14.39 -5.05 17.89
C LEU A 54 15.20 -4.27 16.85
N LEU A 55 14.56 -3.31 16.16
CA LEU A 55 15.21 -2.42 15.20
C LEU A 55 16.23 -1.48 15.85
N HIS A 56 15.99 -1.04 17.09
CA HIS A 56 16.95 -0.22 17.83
C HIS A 56 18.20 -1.01 18.24
N GLU A 57 18.07 -2.32 18.48
CA GLU A 57 19.19 -3.17 18.87
C GLU A 57 19.98 -3.75 17.68
N ASP A 58 19.30 -4.05 16.57
CA ASP A 58 19.91 -4.52 15.34
C ASP A 58 19.26 -3.86 14.13
N ASP A 59 19.96 -2.91 13.49
CA ASP A 59 19.50 -2.23 12.27
C ASP A 59 19.16 -3.22 11.13
N LYS A 60 19.76 -4.43 11.13
CA LYS A 60 19.43 -5.46 10.13
C LYS A 60 18.00 -5.98 10.25
N ALA A 61 17.34 -5.76 11.40
CA ALA A 61 15.94 -6.07 11.61
C ALA A 61 15.02 -5.26 10.67
N GLU A 62 15.50 -4.19 10.01
CA GLU A 62 14.76 -3.49 8.96
C GLU A 62 14.29 -4.45 7.85
N LYS A 63 15.05 -5.54 7.60
CA LYS A 63 14.68 -6.60 6.65
C LYS A 63 13.38 -7.31 7.01
N LEU A 64 12.91 -7.24 8.26
CA LEU A 64 11.64 -7.82 8.67
C LEU A 64 10.46 -7.21 7.92
N HIS A 65 10.54 -5.95 7.46
CA HIS A 65 9.53 -5.38 6.57
C HIS A 65 9.32 -6.24 5.32
N PHE A 66 10.42 -6.62 4.66
CA PHE A 66 10.39 -7.44 3.47
C PHE A 66 9.98 -8.89 3.79
N LEU A 67 10.60 -9.51 4.79
CA LEU A 67 10.35 -10.91 5.15
C LEU A 67 8.89 -11.13 5.59
N THR A 68 8.37 -10.29 6.48
CA THR A 68 6.95 -10.31 6.85
C THR A 68 6.06 -9.97 5.66
N GLY A 69 6.50 -9.07 4.79
CA GLY A 69 5.76 -8.67 3.59
C GLY A 69 5.51 -9.81 2.62
N MET A 70 6.42 -10.79 2.53
CA MET A 70 6.26 -11.95 1.63
C MET A 70 5.00 -12.77 1.93
N ALA A 71 4.53 -12.79 3.18
CA ALA A 71 3.29 -13.48 3.54
C ALA A 71 2.03 -12.82 2.96
N ALA A 72 2.09 -11.54 2.58
CA ALA A 72 0.97 -10.84 1.94
C ALA A 72 0.85 -11.11 0.43
N GLU A 73 1.91 -11.59 -0.23
CA GLU A 73 1.99 -11.72 -1.70
C GLU A 73 0.82 -12.52 -2.32
N PRO A 74 0.41 -13.70 -1.78
CA PRO A 74 -0.72 -14.44 -2.32
C PRO A 74 -2.04 -13.66 -2.29
N TYR A 75 -2.21 -12.79 -1.30
CA TYR A 75 -3.39 -11.94 -1.13
C TYR A 75 -3.36 -10.73 -2.04
N ILE A 76 -2.19 -10.11 -2.23
CA ILE A 76 -2.02 -9.02 -3.20
C ILE A 76 -2.30 -9.52 -4.62
N SER A 77 -1.83 -10.72 -4.96
CA SER A 77 -2.07 -11.34 -6.27
C SER A 77 -3.58 -11.52 -6.58
N GLN A 78 -4.41 -11.78 -5.57
CA GLN A 78 -5.87 -11.88 -5.73
C GLN A 78 -6.53 -10.57 -6.13
N LEU A 79 -5.88 -9.42 -5.84
CA LEU A 79 -6.38 -8.10 -6.23
C LEU A 79 -6.30 -7.86 -7.75
N LYS A 80 -5.51 -8.68 -8.48
CA LYS A 80 -5.36 -8.59 -9.94
C LYS A 80 -5.05 -7.17 -10.43
N GLY A 81 -4.22 -6.43 -9.67
CA GLY A 81 -3.81 -5.07 -10.00
C GLY A 81 -4.85 -3.99 -9.75
N ASN A 82 -5.89 -4.24 -8.95
CA ASN A 82 -6.93 -3.25 -8.61
C ASN A 82 -7.05 -3.00 -7.10
N ILE A 83 -7.20 -1.74 -6.70
CA ILE A 83 -7.42 -1.35 -5.30
C ILE A 83 -8.93 -1.28 -5.05
N TYR A 84 -9.54 -2.37 -4.59
CA TYR A 84 -11.01 -2.46 -4.43
C TYR A 84 -11.60 -1.49 -3.38
N GLU A 85 -10.78 -0.96 -2.49
CA GLU A 85 -11.18 0.07 -1.52
C GLU A 85 -11.33 1.46 -2.13
N LEU A 86 -10.88 1.64 -3.38
CA LEU A 86 -10.91 2.91 -4.07
C LEU A 86 -11.61 2.75 -5.44
N PRO A 87 -12.94 2.58 -5.42
CA PRO A 87 -13.73 2.60 -6.64
C PRO A 87 -13.75 3.99 -7.28
N ASP A 88 -14.04 4.04 -8.58
CA ASP A 88 -14.39 5.28 -9.26
C ASP A 88 -15.75 5.81 -8.78
N ALA A 89 -16.10 7.02 -9.20
CA ALA A 89 -17.33 7.70 -8.79
C ALA A 89 -18.62 6.91 -9.09
N LEU A 90 -18.58 5.94 -10.01
CA LEU A 90 -19.71 5.10 -10.40
C LEU A 90 -19.67 3.69 -9.80
N GLY A 91 -18.56 3.30 -9.15
CA GLY A 91 -18.35 1.93 -8.66
C GLY A 91 -18.07 0.89 -9.76
N ASN A 92 -17.81 1.33 -10.99
CA ASN A 92 -17.61 0.44 -12.15
C ASN A 92 -16.15 0.07 -12.36
N SER A 93 -15.24 0.93 -11.91
CA SER A 93 -13.79 0.73 -12.00
C SER A 93 -13.12 0.95 -10.65
N TYR A 94 -11.87 0.54 -10.55
CA TYR A 94 -11.03 0.69 -9.37
C TYR A 94 -9.68 1.28 -9.74
N LEU A 95 -9.03 1.96 -8.80
CA LEU A 95 -7.70 2.52 -9.05
C LEU A 95 -6.71 1.38 -9.32
N PRO A 96 -6.03 1.34 -10.49
CA PRO A 96 -5.08 0.29 -10.80
C PRO A 96 -3.78 0.47 -10.02
N PHE A 97 -3.10 -0.63 -9.71
CA PHE A 97 -1.74 -0.61 -9.19
C PHE A 97 -0.85 -1.60 -9.97
N VAL A 98 0.44 -1.28 -10.07
CA VAL A 98 1.45 -2.14 -10.70
C VAL A 98 2.57 -2.54 -9.76
N ASN A 99 2.68 -1.88 -8.61
CA ASN A 99 3.66 -2.20 -7.59
C ASN A 99 3.08 -1.92 -6.20
N TYR A 100 3.68 -2.51 -5.17
CA TYR A 100 3.33 -2.23 -3.79
C TYR A 100 4.55 -2.32 -2.88
N LYS A 101 4.45 -1.72 -1.70
CA LYS A 101 5.41 -1.89 -0.61
C LYS A 101 4.65 -2.20 0.67
N LEU A 102 5.08 -3.24 1.38
CA LEU A 102 4.58 -3.56 2.72
C LEU A 102 5.62 -3.14 3.77
N ASP A 103 5.15 -2.53 4.85
CA ASP A 103 5.94 -2.16 6.01
C ASP A 103 5.20 -2.51 7.31
N ILE A 104 5.99 -2.74 8.36
CA ILE A 104 5.51 -2.99 9.71
C ILE A 104 5.38 -1.62 10.36
N VAL A 105 4.15 -1.21 10.67
CA VAL A 105 3.89 0.06 11.37
C VAL A 105 4.15 -0.11 12.86
N ASN A 106 3.67 -1.22 13.41
CA ASN A 106 3.91 -1.61 14.80
C ASN A 106 3.64 -3.10 14.96
N THR A 107 4.29 -3.74 15.93
CA THR A 107 3.95 -5.12 16.32
C THR A 107 4.61 -5.45 17.65
N ASP A 108 3.97 -6.35 18.39
CA ASP A 108 4.38 -6.85 19.69
C ASP A 108 4.13 -8.35 19.72
N ILE A 109 5.14 -9.15 20.07
CA ILE A 109 5.02 -10.62 20.11
C ILE A 109 4.14 -11.11 21.26
N THR A 110 3.90 -10.26 22.27
CA THR A 110 3.11 -10.58 23.46
C THR A 110 1.64 -10.23 23.31
N ASP A 111 1.31 -9.33 22.37
CA ASP A 111 -0.04 -8.86 22.13
C ASP A 111 -0.29 -8.68 20.63
N ARG A 112 -0.99 -9.67 20.05
CA ARG A 112 -1.39 -9.68 18.65
C ARG A 112 -2.20 -8.44 18.27
N ALA A 113 -2.96 -7.84 19.19
CA ALA A 113 -3.78 -6.66 18.88
C ALA A 113 -2.93 -5.44 18.49
N ARG A 114 -1.65 -5.41 18.88
CA ARG A 114 -0.68 -4.37 18.54
C ARG A 114 -0.05 -4.52 17.16
N HIS A 115 -0.25 -5.67 16.51
CA HIS A 115 0.21 -5.88 15.15
C HIS A 115 -0.49 -4.90 14.21
N LYS A 116 0.29 -4.23 13.37
CA LYS A 116 -0.18 -3.22 12.43
C LYS A 116 0.79 -3.14 11.27
N ILE A 117 0.26 -3.32 10.07
CA ILE A 117 1.02 -3.24 8.83
C ILE A 117 0.47 -2.14 7.94
N GLY A 118 1.34 -1.61 7.09
CA GLY A 118 0.99 -0.70 6.01
C GLY A 118 1.27 -1.37 4.68
N ILE A 119 0.33 -1.25 3.74
CA ILE A 119 0.49 -1.65 2.34
C ILE A 119 0.30 -0.39 1.51
N THR A 120 1.35 0.03 0.82
CA THR A 120 1.33 1.18 -0.08
C THR A 120 1.31 0.68 -1.51
N PHE A 121 0.20 0.89 -2.21
CA PHE A 121 0.03 0.54 -3.62
C PHE A 121 0.43 1.71 -4.50
N TYR A 122 1.11 1.44 -5.62
CA TYR A 122 1.55 2.43 -6.58
C TYR A 122 0.89 2.21 -7.94
N THR A 123 0.26 3.27 -8.46
CA THR A 123 -0.36 3.23 -9.78
C THR A 123 0.68 3.10 -10.90
N PRO A 124 0.29 2.65 -12.10
CA PRO A 124 1.05 2.96 -13.30
C PRO A 124 1.15 4.48 -13.50
N LEU A 125 1.88 4.90 -14.53
CA LEU A 125 1.83 6.28 -14.99
C LEU A 125 0.42 6.56 -15.55
N LEU A 126 -0.19 7.66 -15.11
CA LEU A 126 -1.53 8.10 -15.49
C LEU A 126 -1.47 9.55 -15.97
N VAL A 127 -2.40 9.95 -16.83
CA VAL A 127 -2.58 11.37 -17.18
C VAL A 127 -3.55 11.99 -16.19
N LEU A 128 -3.12 13.04 -15.48
CA LEU A 128 -4.02 13.91 -14.73
C LEU A 128 -4.63 14.91 -15.71
N VAL A 129 -5.91 14.69 -16.02
CA VAL A 129 -6.67 15.53 -16.95
C VAL A 129 -7.14 16.80 -16.26
N ASP A 130 -7.79 16.66 -15.09
CA ASP A 130 -8.25 17.77 -14.27
C ASP A 130 -8.56 17.32 -12.83
N MET A 131 -8.91 18.28 -11.97
CA MET A 131 -9.50 18.05 -10.65
C MET A 131 -10.82 18.82 -10.53
N ILE A 132 -11.95 18.10 -10.43
CA ILE A 132 -13.30 18.70 -10.38
C ILE A 132 -14.05 18.11 -9.18
N ASP A 133 -14.70 18.93 -8.37
CA ASP A 133 -15.54 18.52 -7.24
C ASP A 133 -14.88 17.47 -6.32
N ASN A 134 -13.63 17.71 -5.92
CA ASN A 134 -12.81 16.78 -5.13
C ASN A 134 -12.62 15.40 -5.78
N HIS A 135 -12.62 15.32 -7.11
CA HIS A 135 -12.25 14.13 -7.85
C HIS A 135 -11.02 14.39 -8.71
N TYR A 136 -10.15 13.39 -8.79
CA TYR A 136 -9.11 13.30 -9.81
C TYR A 136 -9.74 12.74 -11.09
N LEU A 137 -9.60 13.46 -12.19
CA LEU A 137 -9.94 12.96 -13.52
C LEU A 137 -8.67 12.38 -14.15
N LEU A 138 -8.62 11.05 -14.24
CA LEU A 138 -7.42 10.32 -14.65
C LEU A 138 -7.67 9.57 -15.95
N SER A 139 -6.66 9.49 -16.81
CA SER A 139 -6.65 8.58 -17.95
C SER A 139 -5.49 7.59 -17.84
N LYS A 140 -5.78 6.34 -18.22
CA LYS A 140 -4.76 5.28 -18.39
C LYS A 140 -3.98 5.43 -19.70
N ASP A 141 -4.58 6.06 -20.70
CA ASP A 141 -3.93 6.31 -21.98
C ASP A 141 -3.01 7.52 -21.88
N THR A 142 -1.71 7.26 -21.84
CA THR A 142 -0.65 8.27 -21.73
C THR A 142 -0.18 8.83 -23.07
N ASP A 143 -0.65 8.26 -24.18
CA ASP A 143 -0.21 8.58 -25.54
C ASP A 143 -1.35 9.17 -26.39
N ALA A 144 -2.58 9.11 -25.89
CA ALA A 144 -3.74 9.80 -26.44
C ALA A 144 -3.48 11.30 -26.66
N THR A 145 -3.74 11.75 -27.88
CA THR A 145 -3.55 13.14 -28.33
C THR A 145 -4.86 13.87 -28.61
N THR A 146 -5.98 13.15 -28.76
CA THR A 146 -7.26 13.71 -29.24
C THR A 146 -8.42 13.51 -28.28
N HIS A 147 -8.44 12.42 -27.52
CA HIS A 147 -9.49 12.09 -26.56
C HIS A 147 -8.95 11.16 -25.48
N TRP A 148 -9.55 11.22 -24.29
CA TRP A 148 -9.19 10.37 -23.17
C TRP A 148 -10.42 9.68 -22.61
N GLU A 149 -10.29 8.40 -22.25
CA GLU A 149 -11.23 7.73 -21.37
C GLU A 149 -10.92 8.14 -19.92
N ILE A 150 -11.91 8.67 -19.22
CA ILE A 150 -11.73 9.26 -17.90
C ILE A 150 -12.23 8.32 -16.80
N LEU A 151 -11.35 8.07 -15.84
CA LEU A 151 -11.67 7.49 -14.55
C LEU A 151 -11.72 8.63 -13.53
N SER A 152 -12.87 8.79 -12.89
CA SER A 152 -13.07 9.80 -11.85
C SER A 152 -12.92 9.16 -10.47
N PHE A 153 -11.86 9.51 -9.75
CA PHE A 153 -11.61 8.99 -8.40
C PHE A 153 -11.76 10.09 -7.35
N PRO A 154 -12.54 9.87 -6.29
CA PRO A 154 -12.63 10.86 -5.22
C PRO A 154 -11.27 11.03 -4.54
N MET A 155 -10.99 12.26 -4.10
CA MET A 155 -9.87 12.53 -3.21
C MET A 155 -10.05 11.72 -1.93
N HIS A 156 -8.97 11.06 -1.50
CA HIS A 156 -8.99 10.18 -0.35
C HIS A 156 -7.80 10.53 0.57
N PRO A 157 -7.97 10.56 1.91
CA PRO A 157 -6.92 10.97 2.84
C PRO A 157 -5.65 10.11 2.75
N ASN A 158 -5.81 8.84 2.35
CA ASN A 158 -4.69 7.91 2.17
C ASN A 158 -4.17 7.82 0.72
N LEU A 159 -4.63 8.70 -0.17
CA LEU A 159 -4.20 8.75 -1.57
C LEU A 159 -3.38 10.02 -1.81
N ALA A 160 -2.20 9.87 -2.40
CA ALA A 160 -1.32 10.99 -2.69
C ALA A 160 -0.72 10.87 -4.10
N ILE A 161 -0.49 12.00 -4.77
CA ILE A 161 0.38 12.04 -5.95
C ILE A 161 1.82 11.94 -5.47
N CYS A 162 2.53 10.87 -5.84
CA CYS A 162 3.90 10.59 -5.39
C CYS A 162 4.95 10.80 -6.49
N TYR A 163 4.52 11.08 -7.71
CA TYR A 163 5.38 11.35 -8.85
C TYR A 163 4.67 12.27 -9.84
N LEU A 164 5.42 13.19 -10.43
CA LEU A 164 4.97 14.13 -11.44
C LEU A 164 6.03 14.25 -12.53
N GLU A 165 5.66 13.91 -13.76
CA GLU A 165 6.45 14.17 -14.96
C GLU A 165 5.87 15.40 -15.64
N LYS A 166 6.67 16.47 -15.67
CA LYS A 166 6.33 17.67 -16.43
C LYS A 166 6.59 17.41 -17.90
N GLU A 167 5.62 17.71 -18.73
CA GLU A 167 5.83 17.79 -20.17
C GLU A 167 6.90 18.86 -20.47
N SER A 168 7.98 18.44 -21.15
CA SER A 168 9.01 19.35 -21.66
C SER A 168 8.33 20.45 -22.49
N VAL A 169 8.63 21.72 -22.16
CA VAL A 169 8.12 22.90 -22.87
C VAL A 169 8.64 22.94 -24.30
#